data_AF-A0A1I1BU93-F1
#
_entry.id   AF-A0A1I1BU93-F1
#
_cell.length_a   1.000
_cell.length_b   1.000
_cell.length_c   1.000
_cell.angle_alpha   90.00
_cell.angle_beta   90.00
_cell.angle_gamma   90.00
#
_symmetry.space_group_name_H-M   'P 1'
#
loop_
_entity.id
_entity.type
_entity.pdbx_description
1 polymer ?
#
loop_
_entity_poly.entity_id
_entity_poly.type
_entity_poly.pdbx_seq_one_letter_code
_entity_poly.pdbx_strand_id
1 'polypeptide(L)'
;MNQVFQHIATVSFQHEFFPESGFSGFEITVSPESERRFLNLQFHIKRYNTGFYIFSSSPELAVNEISPIHFHINFKDSFFWNYTDLKSTMQRNHVLFLDNSIDEKSPYFMGINTTFTSSQFIFLNINDLKNVSKYVGAALQIKNSAGEIFPYPESLGYGSGFFEEGFFSTVSKSDFFPFYHINGNSFKTPDMILSFSPEILYHKTLNAKPLNYSLQFTAKKTFWKYILVDKVYENFQKLSVIDLTNTDVIFSKSEIQISPNIKATCFVSNQALSFCGEDNRRFQLVDQSNTTSKKSKIILKSLPLATAEMLHATENESEFDSSHIFI
;
A
#
# COMPACT_ATOMS: atom_id res chain seq x y z
N MET A 1 4.34 40.75 -14.62
CA MET A 1 5.64 40.27 -14.10
C MET A 1 5.66 38.76 -14.27
N ASN A 2 6.77 38.19 -14.73
CA ASN A 2 6.90 36.73 -14.80
C ASN A 2 7.15 36.19 -13.39
N GLN A 3 6.18 35.50 -12.81
CA GLN A 3 6.33 34.83 -11.52
C GLN A 3 7.25 33.63 -11.69
N VAL A 4 8.32 33.56 -10.91
CA VAL A 4 9.29 32.45 -10.92
C VAL A 4 8.84 31.44 -9.87
N PHE A 5 8.73 30.18 -10.26
CA PHE A 5 8.40 29.08 -9.34
C PHE A 5 9.66 28.30 -8.99
N GLN A 6 9.94 28.17 -7.70
CA GLN A 6 10.98 27.30 -7.17
C GLN A 6 10.44 25.88 -6.99
N HIS A 7 11.19 24.88 -7.45
CA HIS A 7 10.88 23.48 -7.22
C HIS A 7 11.28 23.10 -5.78
N ILE A 8 10.30 22.72 -4.97
CA ILE A 8 10.47 22.38 -3.56
C ILE A 8 10.70 20.88 -3.39
N ALA A 9 9.79 20.06 -3.91
CA ALA A 9 9.86 18.61 -3.73
C ALA A 9 9.32 17.85 -4.95
N THR A 10 9.80 16.62 -5.09
CA THR A 10 9.30 15.59 -5.99
C THR A 10 8.83 14.43 -5.14
N VAL A 11 7.60 13.99 -5.34
CA VAL A 11 7.08 12.75 -4.76
C VAL A 11 6.79 11.80 -5.91
N SER A 12 7.34 10.59 -5.85
CA SER A 12 7.17 9.55 -6.87
C SER A 12 6.65 8.25 -6.26
N PHE A 13 5.71 7.61 -6.94
CA PHE A 13 5.16 6.31 -6.62
C PHE A 13 5.64 5.30 -7.66
N GLN A 14 6.13 4.18 -7.15
CA GLN A 14 6.63 3.06 -7.92
C GLN A 14 5.96 1.80 -7.38
N HIS A 15 5.69 0.86 -8.26
CA HIS A 15 5.14 -0.41 -7.85
C HIS A 15 5.75 -1.53 -8.69
N GLU A 16 6.25 -2.57 -8.02
CA GLU A 16 6.87 -3.72 -8.69
C GLU A 16 5.94 -4.45 -9.67
N PHE A 17 4.62 -4.28 -9.55
CA PHE A 17 3.64 -4.85 -10.48
C PHE A 17 3.69 -4.18 -11.87
N PHE A 18 4.17 -2.92 -11.94
CA PHE A 18 4.25 -2.08 -13.15
C PHE A 18 5.70 -1.58 -13.39
N PRO A 19 6.66 -2.46 -13.70
CA PRO A 19 8.07 -2.11 -13.68
C PRO A 19 8.51 -1.12 -14.79
N GLU A 20 7.92 -1.14 -15.99
CA GLU A 20 8.34 -0.24 -17.09
C GLU A 20 7.59 1.10 -17.13
N SER A 21 6.29 1.09 -16.82
CA SER A 21 5.43 2.29 -16.93
C SER A 21 5.36 3.13 -15.65
N GLY A 22 5.80 2.54 -14.53
CA GLY A 22 5.56 3.06 -13.20
C GLY A 22 4.08 3.05 -12.80
N PHE A 23 3.80 3.34 -11.53
CA PHE A 23 2.44 3.27 -11.02
C PHE A 23 1.72 4.59 -11.22
N SER A 24 0.60 4.61 -11.95
CA SER A 24 -0.27 5.78 -12.14
C SER A 24 -1.67 5.61 -11.56
N GLY A 25 -1.89 4.56 -10.76
CA GLY A 25 -3.19 4.18 -10.20
C GLY A 25 -3.60 5.01 -8.98
N PHE A 26 -3.24 6.29 -8.90
CA PHE A 26 -3.57 7.14 -7.75
C PHE A 26 -4.24 8.47 -8.16
N GLU A 27 -4.91 9.08 -7.19
CA GLU A 27 -5.42 10.43 -7.21
C GLU A 27 -4.85 11.18 -6.00
N ILE A 28 -4.41 12.42 -6.20
CA ILE A 28 -3.81 13.24 -5.14
C ILE A 28 -4.63 14.51 -4.98
N THR A 29 -5.09 14.79 -3.77
CA THR A 29 -5.77 16.02 -3.39
C THR A 29 -5.07 16.63 -2.16
N VAL A 30 -5.01 17.95 -2.08
CA VAL A 30 -4.66 18.62 -0.82
C VAL A 30 -5.86 18.46 0.11
N SER A 31 -5.65 18.20 1.39
CA SER A 31 -6.77 18.05 2.32
C SER A 31 -7.54 19.38 2.45
N PRO A 32 -8.87 19.36 2.66
CA PRO A 32 -9.67 20.59 2.74
C PRO A 32 -9.14 21.60 3.77
N GLU A 33 -8.64 21.11 4.91
CA GLU A 33 -8.04 21.97 5.94
C GLU A 33 -6.69 22.55 5.52
N SER A 34 -5.94 21.81 4.71
CA SER A 34 -4.64 22.24 4.18
C SER A 34 -4.77 23.18 2.97
N GLU A 35 -5.89 23.19 2.23
CA GLU A 35 -6.04 23.96 0.99
C GLU A 35 -5.76 25.45 1.17
N ARG A 36 -6.38 26.08 2.18
CA ARG A 36 -6.19 27.50 2.45
C ARG A 36 -4.73 27.80 2.80
N ARG A 37 -4.10 26.97 3.62
CA ARG A 37 -2.69 27.09 4.00
C ARG A 37 -1.79 26.95 2.78
N PHE A 38 -2.03 25.93 1.96
CA PHE A 38 -1.29 25.66 0.72
C PHE A 38 -1.32 26.87 -0.23
N LEU A 39 -2.48 27.52 -0.38
CA LEU A 39 -2.63 28.73 -1.18
C LEU A 39 -1.93 29.94 -0.55
N ASN A 40 -2.05 30.14 0.77
CA ASN A 40 -1.42 31.25 1.48
C ASN A 40 0.12 31.20 1.41
N LEU A 41 0.68 29.99 1.44
CA LEU A 41 2.12 29.74 1.25
C LEU A 41 2.55 29.81 -0.22
N GLN A 42 1.62 30.11 -1.13
CA GLN A 42 1.81 30.14 -2.58
C GLN A 42 2.46 28.87 -3.12
N PHE A 43 2.05 27.73 -2.55
CA PHE A 43 2.44 26.42 -3.05
C PHE A 43 1.54 25.99 -4.20
N HIS A 44 2.12 25.21 -5.11
CA HIS A 44 1.45 24.66 -6.28
C HIS A 44 1.84 23.20 -6.48
N ILE A 45 0.89 22.37 -6.90
CA ILE A 45 1.19 21.00 -7.33
C ILE A 45 1.13 20.86 -8.85
N LYS A 46 2.08 20.12 -9.41
CA LYS A 46 2.02 19.64 -10.80
C LYS A 46 2.09 18.12 -10.80
N ARG A 47 0.99 17.47 -11.15
CA ARG A 47 0.90 16.02 -11.25
C ARG A 47 1.59 15.51 -12.52
N TYR A 48 2.16 14.32 -12.45
CA TYR A 48 2.64 13.53 -13.59
C TYR A 48 2.26 12.06 -13.37
N ASN A 49 2.54 11.19 -14.34
CA ASN A 49 2.00 9.82 -14.34
C ASN A 49 2.32 9.05 -13.05
N THR A 50 3.54 9.19 -12.54
CA THR A 50 4.02 8.43 -11.39
C THR A 50 4.25 9.29 -10.16
N GLY A 51 3.69 10.50 -10.09
CA GLY A 51 3.71 11.28 -8.86
C GLY A 51 3.31 12.75 -9.03
N PHE A 52 3.93 13.60 -8.22
CA PHE A 52 3.72 15.05 -8.31
C PHE A 52 4.94 15.84 -7.86
N TYR A 53 5.01 17.08 -8.35
CA TYR A 53 5.95 18.09 -7.91
C TYR A 53 5.24 19.10 -7.02
N ILE A 54 5.96 19.61 -6.01
CA ILE A 54 5.56 20.75 -5.20
C ILE A 54 6.44 21.93 -5.62
N PHE A 55 5.82 23.04 -5.99
CA PHE A 55 6.47 24.30 -6.31
C PHE A 55 6.02 25.38 -5.32
N SER A 56 6.83 26.41 -5.13
CA SER A 56 6.45 27.63 -4.43
C SER A 56 6.91 28.85 -5.22
N SER A 57 6.14 29.93 -5.18
CA SER A 57 6.58 31.23 -5.71
C SER A 57 7.11 32.19 -4.63
N SER A 58 6.90 31.86 -3.36
CA SER A 58 7.39 32.59 -2.19
C SER A 58 7.73 31.60 -1.05
N PRO A 59 8.77 30.76 -1.22
CA PRO A 59 9.13 29.73 -0.25
C PRO A 59 9.42 30.27 1.15
N GLU A 60 9.87 31.52 1.26
CA GLU A 60 10.10 32.23 2.53
C GLU A 60 8.85 32.34 3.42
N LEU A 61 7.65 32.22 2.86
CA LEU A 61 6.41 32.19 3.65
C LEU A 61 6.30 30.95 4.54
N ALA A 62 7.06 29.90 4.23
CA ALA A 62 7.04 28.64 4.99
C ALA A 62 7.97 28.62 6.20
N VAL A 63 8.84 29.62 6.41
CA VAL A 63 9.88 29.63 7.47
C VAL A 63 9.31 29.41 8.88
N ASN A 64 8.09 29.88 9.15
CA ASN A 64 7.47 29.82 10.48
C ASN A 64 6.12 29.10 10.46
N GLU A 65 5.81 28.39 9.37
CA GLU A 65 4.57 27.64 9.28
C GLU A 65 4.76 26.27 9.94
N ILE A 66 4.29 26.18 11.18
CA ILE A 66 4.37 24.97 11.99
C ILE A 66 3.34 23.91 11.59
N SER A 67 2.22 24.33 11.00
CA SER A 67 1.14 23.41 10.72
C SER A 67 1.39 22.66 9.40
N PRO A 68 1.24 21.33 9.40
CA PRO A 68 1.55 20.51 8.23
C PRO A 68 0.58 20.75 7.08
N ILE A 69 1.01 20.36 5.88
CA ILE A 69 0.16 20.25 4.71
C ILE A 69 -0.06 18.77 4.45
N HIS A 70 -1.33 18.36 4.44
CA HIS A 70 -1.73 16.99 4.19
C HIS A 70 -2.16 16.81 2.74
N PHE A 71 -1.60 15.77 2.11
CA PHE A 71 -2.04 15.27 0.82
C PHE A 71 -2.78 13.96 1.03
N HIS A 72 -4.03 13.92 0.58
CA HIS A 72 -4.84 12.73 0.50
C HIS A 72 -4.54 12.01 -0.82
N ILE A 73 -4.25 10.73 -0.71
CA ILE A 73 -3.99 9.85 -1.84
C ILE A 73 -5.06 8.77 -1.86
N ASN A 74 -5.73 8.63 -2.99
CA ASN A 74 -6.70 7.58 -3.24
C ASN A 74 -6.20 6.67 -4.36
N PHE A 75 -6.22 5.36 -4.15
CA PHE A 75 -5.92 4.41 -5.22
C PHE A 75 -7.15 4.26 -6.13
N LYS A 76 -6.94 4.48 -7.42
CA LYS A 76 -7.97 4.38 -8.47
C LYS A 76 -8.21 2.93 -8.90
N ASP A 77 -7.19 2.10 -8.78
CA ASP A 77 -7.28 0.69 -9.09
C ASP A 77 -7.95 -0.07 -7.93
N SER A 78 -9.12 -0.64 -8.18
CA SER A 78 -9.87 -1.41 -7.18
C SER A 78 -9.13 -2.66 -6.71
N PHE A 79 -8.15 -3.14 -7.49
CA PHE A 79 -7.36 -4.32 -7.16
C PHE A 79 -6.00 -4.00 -6.54
N PHE A 80 -5.68 -2.72 -6.31
CA PHE A 80 -4.40 -2.31 -5.72
C PHE A 80 -4.02 -3.18 -4.51
N TRP A 81 -4.91 -3.28 -3.54
CA TRP A 81 -4.73 -4.07 -2.32
C TRP A 81 -4.53 -5.57 -2.53
N ASN A 82 -4.97 -6.10 -3.67
CA ASN A 82 -4.85 -7.51 -3.98
C ASN A 82 -3.45 -7.84 -4.52
N TYR A 83 -2.83 -6.93 -5.28
CA TYR A 83 -1.50 -7.15 -5.84
C TYR A 83 -0.37 -6.43 -5.11
N THR A 84 -0.66 -5.60 -4.11
CA THR A 84 0.36 -4.98 -3.26
C THR A 84 0.61 -5.80 -1.99
N ASP A 85 1.89 -6.02 -1.66
CA ASP A 85 2.31 -6.67 -0.42
C ASP A 85 2.29 -5.68 0.74
N LEU A 86 1.10 -5.45 1.29
CA LEU A 86 0.89 -4.71 2.52
C LEU A 86 0.47 -5.73 3.57
N LYS A 87 1.21 -5.82 4.69
CA LYS A 87 0.91 -6.75 5.81
C LYS A 87 -0.58 -6.63 6.14
N SER A 88 -1.30 -7.75 6.00
CA SER A 88 -2.77 -7.77 6.02
C SER A 88 -3.31 -7.21 7.34
N THR A 89 -4.46 -6.56 7.42
CA THR A 89 -5.68 -6.53 6.62
C THR A 89 -6.07 -5.06 6.48
N MET A 90 -6.47 -4.63 5.28
CA MET A 90 -7.02 -3.29 5.13
C MET A 90 -8.37 -3.24 5.84
N GLN A 91 -8.36 -2.83 7.11
CA GLN A 91 -9.59 -2.55 7.82
C GLN A 91 -10.15 -1.25 7.24
N ARG A 92 -11.46 -1.17 7.04
CA ARG A 92 -12.16 0.02 6.46
C ARG A 92 -11.83 1.35 7.15
N ASN A 93 -11.21 1.29 8.33
CA ASN A 93 -10.90 2.41 9.19
C ASN A 93 -9.39 2.67 9.30
N HIS A 94 -8.57 2.15 8.39
CA HIS A 94 -7.13 2.35 8.43
C HIS A 94 -6.63 3.11 7.21
N VAL A 95 -5.63 3.97 7.41
CA VAL A 95 -4.97 4.75 6.37
C VAL A 95 -3.47 4.55 6.44
N LEU A 96 -2.81 4.49 5.29
CA LEU A 96 -1.34 4.56 5.26
C LEU A 96 -0.94 5.99 5.60
N PHE A 97 -0.01 6.17 6.54
CA PHE A 97 0.39 7.52 6.98
C PHE A 97 1.90 7.67 7.00
N LEU A 98 2.37 8.78 6.43
CA LEU A 98 3.77 9.19 6.45
C LEU A 98 3.87 10.68 6.73
N ASP A 99 4.85 11.07 7.54
CA ASP A 99 5.07 12.45 7.96
C ASP A 99 6.57 12.80 8.00
N ASN A 100 6.97 13.90 7.36
CA ASN A 100 8.36 14.33 7.35
C ASN A 100 8.80 15.11 8.61
N SER A 101 7.90 15.35 9.57
CA SER A 101 8.18 16.12 10.79
C SER A 101 8.19 15.29 12.07
N ILE A 102 7.80 14.03 12.01
CA ILE A 102 7.85 13.12 13.17
C ILE A 102 9.31 12.68 13.41
N ASP A 103 9.62 12.28 14.65
CA ASP A 103 10.92 11.70 15.04
C ASP A 103 11.44 10.70 14.00
N GLU A 104 12.70 10.83 13.58
CA GLU A 104 13.30 9.98 12.54
C GLU A 104 13.32 8.48 12.88
N LYS A 105 13.23 8.14 14.17
CA LYS A 105 13.12 6.75 14.66
C LYS A 105 11.69 6.21 14.61
N SER A 106 10.71 7.09 14.40
CA SER A 106 9.33 6.71 14.25
C SER A 106 9.13 5.97 12.94
N PRO A 107 8.34 4.88 12.93
CA PRO A 107 8.03 4.18 11.70
C PRO A 107 7.10 4.97 10.76
N TYR A 108 6.52 6.08 11.22
CA TYR A 108 5.74 7.01 10.40
C TYR A 108 6.61 8.07 9.71
N PHE A 109 7.92 8.10 9.99
CA PHE A 109 8.80 9.13 9.48
C PHE A 109 9.03 9.00 7.98
N MET A 110 8.76 10.08 7.26
CA MET A 110 9.06 10.23 5.85
C MET A 110 10.42 10.93 5.65
N GLY A 111 11.47 10.13 5.70
CA GLY A 111 12.82 10.52 5.34
C GLY A 111 12.92 11.24 3.99
N ILE A 112 13.89 12.14 3.91
CA ILE A 112 14.19 12.92 2.70
C ILE A 112 15.14 12.12 1.83
N ASN A 113 14.86 12.06 0.52
CA ASN A 113 15.61 11.25 -0.43
C ASN A 113 15.65 9.76 -0.06
N THR A 114 14.62 9.30 0.65
CA THR A 114 14.47 7.89 1.01
C THR A 114 13.45 7.21 0.12
N THR A 115 13.65 5.90 -0.01
CA THR A 115 12.73 4.99 -0.65
C THR A 115 11.98 4.23 0.43
N PHE A 116 10.66 4.33 0.45
CA PHE A 116 9.81 3.56 1.35
C PHE A 116 9.33 2.29 0.68
N THR A 117 9.62 1.14 1.27
CA THR A 117 9.08 -0.14 0.79
C THR A 117 7.77 -0.45 1.52
N SER A 118 6.87 -1.20 0.88
CA SER A 118 5.56 -1.55 1.47
C SER A 118 5.63 -2.20 2.85
N SER A 119 6.70 -2.94 3.14
CA SER A 119 6.98 -3.53 4.45
C SER A 119 7.17 -2.51 5.59
N GLN A 120 7.47 -1.25 5.26
CA GLN A 120 7.72 -0.15 6.19
C GLN A 120 6.47 0.70 6.43
N PHE A 121 5.44 0.60 5.58
CA PHE A 121 4.25 1.39 5.80
C PHE A 121 3.50 0.88 7.03
N ILE A 122 3.06 1.83 7.84
CA ILE A 122 2.19 1.56 8.97
C ILE A 122 0.83 2.17 8.71
N PHE A 123 -0.19 1.43 9.11
CA PHE A 123 -1.56 1.85 9.07
C PHE A 123 -1.95 2.56 10.37
N LEU A 124 -2.55 3.74 10.26
CA LEU A 124 -3.20 4.42 11.35
C LEU A 124 -4.70 4.22 11.29
N ASN A 125 -5.32 3.95 12.44
CA ASN A 125 -6.75 3.87 12.54
C ASN A 125 -7.38 5.27 12.64
N ILE A 126 -8.32 5.58 11.75
CA ILE A 126 -9.04 6.87 11.71
C ILE A 126 -10.18 6.97 12.74
N ASN A 127 -10.56 5.86 13.38
CA ASN A 127 -11.65 5.79 14.35
C ASN A 127 -11.18 5.54 15.79
N ASP A 128 -9.87 5.52 16.05
CA ASP A 128 -9.35 5.10 17.35
C ASP A 128 -9.65 6.05 18.50
N LEU A 129 -10.02 7.32 18.23
CA LEU A 129 -10.55 8.22 19.27
C LEU A 129 -11.73 7.60 20.05
N LYS A 130 -12.56 6.77 19.41
CA LYS A 130 -13.65 6.05 20.09
C LYS A 130 -13.12 4.96 21.02
N ASN A 131 -11.99 4.33 20.68
CA ASN A 131 -11.33 3.32 21.53
C ASN A 131 -10.57 3.94 22.71
N VAL A 132 -10.17 5.21 22.61
CA VAL A 132 -9.54 5.96 23.72
C VAL A 132 -10.44 6.04 24.96
N SER A 133 -11.78 5.94 24.78
CA SER A 133 -12.74 5.87 25.89
C SER A 133 -12.52 4.69 26.86
N LYS A 134 -11.75 3.66 26.47
CA LYS A 134 -11.36 2.56 27.37
C LYS A 134 -10.32 2.97 28.43
N TYR A 135 -9.67 4.12 28.26
CA TYR A 135 -8.62 4.63 29.16
C TYR A 135 -9.11 5.75 30.09
N VAL A 136 -10.43 5.94 30.19
CA VAL A 136 -11.06 6.93 31.09
C VAL A 136 -10.65 6.63 32.54
N GLY A 137 -9.86 7.53 33.14
CA GLY A 137 -9.35 7.43 34.52
C GLY A 137 -7.82 7.53 34.65
N ALA A 138 -7.07 7.33 33.55
CA ALA A 138 -5.64 7.66 33.50
C ALA A 138 -5.46 9.14 33.08
N ALA A 139 -4.39 9.79 33.55
CA ALA A 139 -4.01 11.15 33.13
C ALA A 139 -3.54 11.14 31.66
N LEU A 140 -4.47 10.94 30.73
CA LEU A 140 -4.21 10.82 29.32
C LEU A 140 -3.95 12.22 28.73
N GLN A 141 -2.80 12.38 28.08
CA GLN A 141 -2.51 13.57 27.29
C GLN A 141 -2.68 13.24 25.81
N ILE A 142 -3.43 14.04 25.07
CA ILE A 142 -3.45 14.00 23.61
C ILE A 142 -2.41 14.99 23.12
N LYS A 143 -1.53 14.55 22.22
CA LYS A 143 -0.51 15.40 21.59
C LYS A 143 -0.66 15.37 20.08
N ASN A 144 -0.54 16.52 19.41
CA ASN A 144 -0.40 16.55 17.95
C ASN A 144 1.05 16.25 17.52
N SER A 145 1.32 16.26 16.21
CA SER A 145 2.67 16.06 15.65
C SER A 145 3.69 17.13 16.11
N ALA A 146 3.23 18.34 16.43
CA ALA A 146 4.08 19.40 16.99
C ALA A 146 4.35 19.25 18.51
N GLY A 147 3.74 18.26 19.16
CA GLY A 147 3.87 18.01 20.59
C GLY A 147 2.98 18.87 21.48
N GLU A 148 2.09 19.68 20.90
CA GLU A 148 1.10 20.48 21.63
C GLU A 148 0.11 19.58 22.34
N ILE A 149 -0.15 19.86 23.62
CA ILE A 149 -1.02 19.04 24.47
C ILE A 149 -2.45 19.58 24.40
N PHE A 150 -3.38 18.71 24.05
CA PHE A 150 -4.81 18.99 24.05
C PHE A 150 -5.47 18.38 25.29
N PRO A 151 -6.38 19.12 25.95
CA PRO A 151 -7.17 18.55 27.04
C PRO A 151 -8.05 17.43 26.50
N TYR A 152 -8.17 16.34 27.27
CA TYR A 152 -9.11 15.28 26.96
C TYR A 152 -10.54 15.82 27.18
N PRO A 153 -11.42 15.80 26.17
CA PRO A 153 -12.79 16.24 26.36
C PRO A 153 -13.52 15.21 27.24
N GLU A 154 -13.79 15.57 28.51
CA GLU A 154 -14.51 14.71 29.47
C GLU A 154 -15.90 14.26 28.97
N SER A 155 -16.47 14.99 28.00
CA SER A 155 -17.67 14.60 27.26
C SER A 155 -17.35 14.38 25.77
N LEU A 156 -16.84 13.20 25.41
CA LEU A 156 -16.72 12.73 24.01
C LEU A 156 -18.09 12.44 23.36
N GLY A 157 -19.10 13.25 23.67
CA GLY A 157 -20.36 13.29 22.94
C GLY A 157 -20.15 13.98 21.58
N TYR A 158 -19.58 13.26 20.61
CA TYR A 158 -19.67 13.59 19.18
C TYR A 158 -19.34 15.04 18.76
N GLY A 159 -18.35 15.67 19.39
CA GLY A 159 -17.81 16.95 18.93
C GLY A 159 -16.64 16.76 17.98
N SER A 160 -16.88 16.49 16.70
CA SER A 160 -15.85 16.43 15.65
C SER A 160 -15.12 17.77 15.41
N GLY A 161 -15.53 18.85 16.09
CA GLY A 161 -14.99 20.19 15.86
C GLY A 161 -13.83 20.63 16.76
N PHE A 162 -13.32 19.76 17.65
CA PHE A 162 -12.24 20.14 18.58
C PHE A 162 -10.83 19.96 18.02
N PHE A 163 -10.65 19.07 17.05
CA PHE A 163 -9.35 18.78 16.46
C PHE A 163 -9.36 19.19 15.00
N GLU A 164 -8.28 19.84 14.57
CA GLU A 164 -7.94 19.89 13.16
C GLU A 164 -7.57 18.48 12.68
N GLU A 165 -7.79 18.21 11.41
CA GLU A 165 -7.26 17.05 10.70
C GLU A 165 -5.75 16.95 10.92
N GLY A 166 -5.28 15.76 11.29
CA GLY A 166 -3.86 15.57 11.53
C GLY A 166 -3.51 14.33 12.34
N PHE A 167 -2.21 14.19 12.57
CA PHE A 167 -1.66 13.13 13.41
C PHE A 167 -1.74 13.52 14.87
N PHE A 168 -2.22 12.57 15.67
CA PHE A 168 -2.28 12.69 17.12
C PHE A 168 -1.74 11.44 17.77
N SER A 169 -1.33 11.58 19.02
CA SER A 169 -0.98 10.46 19.88
C SER A 169 -1.56 10.65 21.26
N THR A 170 -2.02 9.57 21.87
CA THR A 170 -2.34 9.56 23.29
C THR A 170 -1.16 9.02 24.07
N VAL A 171 -0.73 9.76 25.09
CA VAL A 171 0.34 9.35 25.99
C VAL A 171 -0.25 9.05 27.36
N SER A 172 -0.13 7.78 27.78
CA SER A 172 -0.35 7.32 29.16
C SER A 172 1.00 6.88 29.77
N LYS A 173 1.07 6.66 31.09
CA LYS A 173 2.32 6.35 31.81
C LYS A 173 3.15 5.20 31.22
N SER A 174 2.52 4.27 30.49
CA SER A 174 3.19 3.13 29.84
C SER A 174 2.88 2.96 28.36
N ASP A 175 1.91 3.71 27.83
CA ASP A 175 1.30 3.37 26.54
C ASP A 175 1.30 4.57 25.60
N PHE A 176 1.60 4.30 24.33
CA PHE A 176 1.58 5.25 23.21
C PHE A 176 0.65 4.71 22.13
N PHE A 177 -0.42 5.46 21.83
CA PHE A 177 -1.37 5.11 20.77
C PHE A 177 -1.45 6.24 19.75
N PRO A 178 -0.84 6.07 18.57
CA PRO A 178 -0.97 7.03 17.48
C PRO A 178 -2.31 6.84 16.75
N PHE A 179 -2.93 7.93 16.32
CA PHE A 179 -4.11 7.91 15.48
C PHE A 179 -4.09 9.11 14.54
N TYR A 180 -4.86 9.02 13.46
CA TYR A 180 -5.07 10.15 12.56
C TYR A 180 -6.51 10.63 12.70
N HIS A 181 -6.70 11.93 12.91
CA HIS A 181 -8.02 12.54 12.96
C HIS A 181 -8.37 13.13 11.60
N ILE A 182 -9.59 12.88 11.12
CA ILE A 182 -10.18 13.53 9.95
C ILE A 182 -11.45 14.22 10.40
N ASN A 183 -11.55 15.53 10.15
CA ASN A 183 -12.69 16.33 10.55
C ASN A 183 -13.86 16.13 9.56
N GLY A 184 -15.06 15.83 10.09
CA GLY A 184 -16.32 15.88 9.34
C GLY A 184 -16.94 14.54 8.94
N ASN A 185 -18.21 14.62 8.52
CA ASN A 185 -19.07 13.51 8.06
C ASN A 185 -18.93 13.23 6.55
N SER A 186 -17.86 13.68 5.89
CA SER A 186 -17.84 13.76 4.43
C SER A 186 -16.56 13.24 3.78
N PHE A 187 -16.81 12.52 2.67
CA PHE A 187 -15.93 12.00 1.62
C PHE A 187 -14.97 10.87 2.02
N LYS A 188 -14.89 9.92 1.10
CA LYS A 188 -14.15 8.66 1.17
C LYS A 188 -12.83 8.84 1.96
N THR A 189 -12.64 8.04 3.00
CA THR A 189 -11.37 7.95 3.72
C THR A 189 -10.23 7.77 2.71
N PRO A 190 -9.19 8.62 2.71
CA PRO A 190 -8.07 8.46 1.80
C PRO A 190 -7.38 7.13 2.07
N ASP A 191 -6.89 6.49 1.02
CA ASP A 191 -6.12 5.25 1.13
C ASP A 191 -4.75 5.50 1.79
N MET A 192 -4.17 6.68 1.53
CA MET A 192 -2.90 7.12 2.09
C MET A 192 -2.89 8.63 2.35
N ILE A 193 -2.14 9.06 3.36
CA ILE A 193 -1.91 10.45 3.73
C ILE A 193 -0.41 10.72 3.78
N LEU A 194 0.03 11.74 3.04
CA LEU A 194 1.37 12.31 3.16
C LEU A 194 1.30 13.66 3.85
N SER A 195 1.99 13.78 4.98
CA SER A 195 2.09 14.99 5.77
C SER A 195 3.45 15.65 5.57
N PHE A 196 3.44 16.94 5.22
CA PHE A 196 4.66 17.72 5.06
C PHE A 196 4.62 18.97 5.94
N SER A 197 5.61 19.13 6.81
CA SER A 197 5.92 20.39 7.48
C SER A 197 6.52 21.39 6.48
N PRO A 198 5.89 22.55 6.25
CA PRO A 198 6.41 23.57 5.34
C PRO A 198 7.75 24.14 5.79
N GLU A 199 7.94 24.34 7.10
CA GLU A 199 9.22 24.77 7.68
C GLU A 199 10.36 23.82 7.30
N ILE A 200 10.14 22.50 7.44
CA ILE A 200 11.14 21.49 7.04
C ILE A 200 11.40 21.54 5.54
N LEU A 201 10.35 21.65 4.72
CA LEU A 201 10.50 21.78 3.26
C LEU A 201 11.36 23.01 2.90
N TYR A 202 11.11 24.15 3.53
CA TYR A 202 11.86 25.38 3.31
C TYR A 202 13.34 25.21 3.70
N HIS A 203 13.62 24.84 4.94
CA HIS A 203 15.00 24.75 5.43
C HIS A 203 15.85 23.74 4.67
N LYS A 204 15.25 22.65 4.21
CA LYS A 204 15.96 21.61 3.45
C LYS A 204 16.19 22.01 1.99
N THR A 205 15.31 22.83 1.40
CA THR A 205 15.46 23.29 0.01
C THR A 205 16.38 24.49 -0.15
N LEU A 206 16.62 25.28 0.91
CA LEU A 206 17.63 26.36 0.93
C LEU A 206 19.04 25.88 0.55
N ASN A 207 19.35 24.61 0.81
CA ASN A 207 20.69 24.02 0.59
C ASN A 207 20.87 23.37 -0.80
N ALA A 208 20.13 23.87 -1.80
CA ALA A 208 20.43 23.82 -3.24
C ALA A 208 19.90 22.64 -4.11
N LYS A 209 19.00 21.78 -3.61
CA LYS A 209 18.25 20.85 -4.48
C LYS A 209 16.80 20.63 -4.02
N PRO A 210 15.86 20.39 -4.96
CA PRO A 210 14.53 19.89 -4.61
C PRO A 210 14.63 18.56 -3.85
N LEU A 211 13.77 18.39 -2.86
CA LEU A 211 13.68 17.15 -2.08
C LEU A 211 13.06 16.05 -2.93
N ASN A 212 13.48 14.81 -2.74
CA ASN A 212 12.88 13.67 -3.45
C ASN A 212 12.30 12.69 -2.42
N TYR A 213 11.10 12.23 -2.66
CA TYR A 213 10.42 11.22 -1.85
C TYR A 213 9.98 10.11 -2.79
N SER A 214 10.48 8.89 -2.56
CA SER A 214 10.14 7.73 -3.39
C SER A 214 9.36 6.71 -2.56
N LEU A 215 8.17 6.35 -3.02
CA LEU A 215 7.31 5.35 -2.42
C LEU A 215 7.27 4.14 -3.33
N GLN A 216 7.83 3.02 -2.87
CA GLN A 216 7.92 1.75 -3.59
C GLN A 216 7.00 0.70 -2.97
N PHE A 217 5.97 0.33 -3.72
CA PHE A 217 5.06 -0.75 -3.37
C PHE A 217 5.59 -2.07 -3.92
N THR A 218 5.84 -3.05 -3.04
CA THR A 218 6.26 -4.38 -3.49
C THR A 218 5.05 -5.19 -3.94
N ALA A 219 5.27 -6.05 -4.92
CA ALA A 219 4.21 -6.89 -5.46
C ALA A 219 3.95 -8.08 -4.53
N LYS A 220 2.67 -8.36 -4.28
CA LYS A 220 2.24 -9.49 -3.46
C LYS A 220 2.67 -10.80 -4.11
N LYS A 221 3.19 -11.69 -3.28
CA LYS A 221 3.58 -13.05 -3.69
C LYS A 221 2.59 -14.05 -3.12
N THR A 222 2.17 -15.00 -3.94
CA THR A 222 1.22 -16.05 -3.53
C THR A 222 1.67 -17.41 -4.04
N PHE A 223 1.28 -18.49 -3.36
CA PHE A 223 1.41 -19.84 -3.88
C PHE A 223 0.37 -20.07 -4.99
N TRP A 224 0.83 -20.32 -6.20
CA TRP A 224 -0.06 -20.51 -7.34
C TRP A 224 -0.56 -21.95 -7.40
N LYS A 225 -1.87 -22.12 -7.55
CA LYS A 225 -2.54 -23.41 -7.60
C LYS A 225 -3.25 -23.55 -8.95
N TYR A 226 -2.73 -24.41 -9.81
CA TYR A 226 -3.40 -24.80 -11.05
C TYR A 226 -4.37 -25.94 -10.76
N ILE A 227 -5.67 -25.68 -10.87
CA ILE A 227 -6.75 -26.61 -10.52
C ILE A 227 -7.38 -27.14 -11.80
N LEU A 228 -7.17 -28.41 -12.09
CA LEU A 228 -7.67 -29.08 -13.30
C LEU A 228 -9.09 -29.59 -13.06
N VAL A 229 -10.09 -28.90 -13.61
CA VAL A 229 -11.51 -29.23 -13.34
C VAL A 229 -12.14 -30.13 -14.40
N ASP A 230 -11.59 -30.15 -15.61
CA ASP A 230 -12.10 -30.98 -16.69
C ASP A 230 -11.65 -32.45 -16.55
N LYS A 231 -12.59 -33.38 -16.72
CA LYS A 231 -12.35 -34.83 -16.70
C LYS A 231 -11.39 -35.29 -17.79
N VAL A 232 -11.20 -34.51 -18.86
CA VAL A 232 -10.23 -34.84 -19.92
C VAL A 232 -8.82 -35.06 -19.33
N TYR A 233 -8.49 -34.39 -18.23
CA TYR A 233 -7.19 -34.51 -17.58
C TYR A 233 -6.98 -35.84 -16.85
N GLU A 234 -8.05 -36.58 -16.55
CA GLU A 234 -7.98 -37.93 -15.94
C GLU A 234 -7.40 -38.97 -16.90
N ASN A 235 -7.38 -38.69 -18.21
CA ASN A 235 -6.82 -39.58 -19.23
C ASN A 235 -5.28 -39.60 -19.25
N PHE A 236 -4.61 -38.72 -18.49
CA PHE A 236 -3.15 -38.61 -18.45
C PHE A 236 -2.59 -39.20 -17.16
N GLN A 237 -1.56 -40.05 -17.29
CA GLN A 237 -1.05 -40.81 -16.15
C GLN A 237 -0.08 -39.99 -15.28
N LYS A 238 0.77 -39.16 -15.90
CA LYS A 238 1.86 -38.46 -15.19
C LYS A 238 1.92 -36.99 -15.58
N LEU A 239 0.84 -36.27 -15.25
CA LEU A 239 0.77 -34.82 -15.40
C LEU A 239 1.79 -34.08 -14.51
N SER A 240 2.38 -33.03 -15.06
CA SER A 240 3.28 -32.11 -14.35
C SER A 240 3.21 -30.72 -14.97
N VAL A 241 3.48 -29.70 -14.15
CA VAL A 241 3.67 -28.33 -14.61
C VAL A 241 5.18 -28.05 -14.69
N ILE A 242 5.63 -27.53 -15.83
CA ILE A 242 7.03 -27.13 -16.04
C ILE A 242 7.13 -25.64 -16.29
N ASP A 243 8.17 -25.00 -15.75
CA ASP A 243 8.56 -23.63 -16.06
C ASP A 243 9.52 -23.61 -17.25
N LEU A 244 9.15 -22.90 -18.30
CA LEU A 244 9.97 -22.74 -19.49
C LEU A 244 10.97 -21.58 -19.41
N THR A 245 10.85 -20.71 -18.41
CA THR A 245 11.61 -19.47 -18.33
C THR A 245 12.86 -19.65 -17.49
N ASN A 246 12.73 -20.09 -16.23
CA ASN A 246 13.87 -20.21 -15.31
C ASN A 246 14.13 -21.64 -14.80
N THR A 247 13.25 -22.61 -15.07
CA THR A 247 13.31 -24.00 -14.55
C THR A 247 13.34 -24.16 -13.02
N ASP A 248 13.44 -23.06 -12.26
CA ASP A 248 13.55 -23.05 -10.80
C ASP A 248 12.20 -23.21 -10.09
N VAL A 249 11.09 -22.91 -10.78
CA VAL A 249 9.76 -23.04 -10.19
C VAL A 249 9.27 -24.48 -10.29
N ILE A 250 9.24 -25.16 -9.15
CA ILE A 250 8.73 -26.52 -9.02
C ILE A 250 7.27 -26.47 -8.58
N PHE A 251 6.44 -27.31 -9.20
CA PHE A 251 5.05 -27.54 -8.78
C PHE A 251 4.88 -28.95 -8.23
N SER A 252 4.28 -29.04 -7.04
CA SER A 252 3.89 -30.30 -6.43
C SER A 252 2.44 -30.64 -6.76
N LYS A 253 2.21 -31.89 -7.21
CA LYS A 253 0.86 -32.40 -7.45
C LYS A 253 0.17 -32.68 -6.11
N SER A 254 -1.07 -32.24 -5.98
CA SER A 254 -1.95 -32.50 -4.84
C SER A 254 -3.40 -32.70 -5.33
N GLU A 255 -4.32 -32.95 -4.40
CA GLU A 255 -5.76 -32.92 -4.66
C GLU A 255 -6.38 -31.79 -3.84
N ILE A 256 -7.38 -31.11 -4.42
CA ILE A 256 -8.17 -30.09 -3.72
C ILE A 256 -9.65 -30.44 -3.83
N GLN A 257 -10.39 -30.23 -2.74
CA GLN A 257 -11.84 -30.36 -2.73
C GLN A 257 -12.47 -29.02 -3.13
N ILE A 258 -13.13 -28.98 -4.29
CA ILE A 258 -13.80 -27.76 -4.80
C ILE A 258 -15.21 -27.66 -4.24
N SER A 259 -15.88 -28.80 -4.08
CA SER A 259 -17.19 -28.90 -3.46
C SER A 259 -17.30 -30.24 -2.72
N PRO A 260 -18.34 -30.47 -1.89
CA PRO A 260 -18.50 -31.71 -1.13
C PRO A 260 -18.31 -32.99 -1.95
N ASN A 261 -18.69 -32.97 -3.24
CA ASN A 261 -18.66 -34.13 -4.13
C ASN A 261 -17.64 -34.03 -5.28
N ILE A 262 -16.85 -32.94 -5.34
CA ILE A 262 -15.92 -32.70 -6.46
C ILE A 262 -14.51 -32.51 -5.90
N LYS A 263 -13.64 -33.45 -6.25
CA LYS A 263 -12.19 -33.34 -6.08
C LYS A 263 -11.56 -33.06 -7.43
N ALA A 264 -10.53 -32.23 -7.43
CA ALA A 264 -9.77 -31.91 -8.62
C ALA A 264 -8.28 -32.15 -8.38
N THR A 265 -7.57 -32.52 -9.44
CA THR A 265 -6.11 -32.53 -9.43
C THR A 265 -5.62 -31.08 -9.35
N CYS A 266 -4.68 -30.82 -8.47
CA CYS A 266 -4.09 -29.50 -8.25
C CYS A 266 -2.57 -29.56 -8.39
N PHE A 267 -1.97 -28.52 -8.93
CA PHE A 267 -0.52 -28.32 -8.92
C PHE A 267 -0.20 -27.02 -8.18
N VAL A 268 0.53 -27.13 -7.08
CA VAL A 268 0.87 -26.01 -6.20
C VAL A 268 2.33 -25.65 -6.37
N SER A 269 2.65 -24.37 -6.58
CA SER A 269 4.05 -23.93 -6.61
C SER A 269 4.72 -24.17 -5.26
N ASN A 270 5.97 -24.59 -5.26
CA ASN A 270 6.73 -24.83 -4.03
C ASN A 270 7.30 -23.55 -3.40
N GLN A 271 7.13 -22.41 -4.09
CA GLN A 271 7.50 -21.09 -3.62
C GLN A 271 6.42 -20.09 -3.99
N ALA A 272 6.32 -19.00 -3.22
CA ALA A 272 5.41 -17.91 -3.52
C ALA A 272 5.91 -17.12 -4.75
N LEU A 273 5.01 -16.86 -5.68
CA LEU A 273 5.26 -16.20 -6.95
C LEU A 273 4.58 -14.83 -6.94
N SER A 274 5.31 -13.82 -7.39
CA SER A 274 4.80 -12.44 -7.50
C SER A 274 3.72 -12.33 -8.58
N PHE A 275 2.70 -11.50 -8.34
CA PHE A 275 1.92 -10.94 -9.43
C PHE A 275 2.79 -9.90 -10.14
N CYS A 276 3.34 -10.23 -11.30
CA CYS A 276 4.05 -9.25 -12.10
C CYS A 276 3.44 -9.23 -13.49
N GLY A 277 2.91 -8.07 -13.90
CA GLY A 277 2.23 -7.90 -15.18
C GLY A 277 3.14 -8.12 -16.39
N GLU A 278 4.46 -8.05 -16.17
CA GLU A 278 5.49 -8.22 -17.20
C GLU A 278 6.35 -9.48 -16.98
N ASP A 279 5.94 -10.37 -16.08
CA ASP A 279 6.68 -11.61 -15.87
C ASP A 279 6.67 -12.46 -17.15
N ASN A 280 7.83 -12.63 -17.77
CA ASN A 280 8.02 -13.50 -18.94
C ASN A 280 7.95 -15.00 -18.58
N ARG A 281 7.46 -15.35 -17.37
CA ARG A 281 7.19 -16.72 -16.94
C ARG A 281 6.19 -17.39 -17.87
N ARG A 282 6.54 -18.58 -18.32
CA ARG A 282 5.66 -19.42 -19.13
C ARG A 282 5.64 -20.81 -18.54
N PHE A 283 4.46 -21.22 -18.10
CA PHE A 283 4.24 -22.55 -17.56
C PHE A 283 3.54 -23.43 -18.60
N GLN A 284 3.89 -24.72 -18.63
CA GLN A 284 3.24 -25.71 -19.48
C GLN A 284 2.73 -26.88 -18.65
N LEU A 285 1.61 -27.46 -19.07
CA LEU A 285 1.13 -28.74 -18.57
C LEU A 285 1.59 -29.83 -19.54
N VAL A 286 2.31 -30.83 -19.02
CA VAL A 286 2.84 -31.94 -19.81
C VAL A 286 2.51 -33.28 -19.15
N ASP A 287 2.33 -34.31 -19.97
CA ASP A 287 2.27 -35.71 -19.53
C ASP A 287 3.62 -36.39 -19.75
N GLN A 288 4.20 -36.90 -18.68
CA GLN A 288 5.50 -37.56 -18.64
C GLN A 288 5.39 -39.09 -18.64
N SER A 289 4.25 -39.64 -19.04
CA SER A 289 3.99 -41.09 -19.07
C SER A 289 4.89 -41.86 -20.04
N ASN A 290 5.29 -41.25 -21.15
CA ASN A 290 6.10 -41.91 -22.18
C ASN A 290 7.60 -41.88 -21.81
N THR A 291 8.09 -42.94 -21.16
CA THR A 291 9.50 -43.05 -20.74
C THR A 291 10.45 -43.48 -21.86
N THR A 292 9.94 -44.06 -22.95
CA THR A 292 10.76 -44.62 -24.04
C THR A 292 11.27 -43.56 -25.01
N SER A 293 10.49 -42.50 -25.25
CA SER A 293 10.97 -41.28 -25.89
C SER A 293 11.20 -40.22 -24.81
N LYS A 294 12.41 -39.66 -24.65
CA LYS A 294 12.71 -38.56 -23.71
C LYS A 294 11.86 -37.28 -23.88
N LYS A 295 10.82 -37.29 -24.72
CA LYS A 295 9.95 -36.16 -25.01
C LYS A 295 8.62 -36.32 -24.27
N SER A 296 8.37 -35.45 -23.31
CA SER A 296 7.06 -35.30 -22.66
C SER A 296 6.02 -34.86 -23.68
N LYS A 297 4.78 -35.36 -23.55
CA LYS A 297 3.65 -34.92 -24.38
C LYS A 297 3.11 -33.61 -23.82
N ILE A 298 3.14 -32.54 -24.62
CA ILE A 298 2.57 -31.25 -24.22
C ILE A 298 1.04 -31.36 -24.25
N ILE A 299 0.40 -31.07 -23.12
CA ILE A 299 -1.06 -31.05 -22.97
C ILE A 299 -1.55 -29.62 -23.17
N LEU A 300 -0.96 -28.66 -22.46
CA LEU A 300 -1.20 -27.22 -22.63
C LEU A 300 0.13 -26.49 -22.85
N LYS A 301 0.21 -25.75 -23.96
CA LYS A 301 1.41 -24.99 -24.36
C LYS A 301 1.66 -23.75 -23.52
N SER A 302 0.63 -23.24 -22.85
CA SER A 302 0.72 -22.09 -21.96
C SER A 302 -0.37 -22.23 -20.91
N LEU A 303 0.01 -22.15 -19.64
CA LEU A 303 -0.92 -21.99 -18.55
C LEU A 303 -1.15 -20.49 -18.29
N PRO A 304 -2.36 -20.09 -17.87
CA PRO A 304 -2.64 -18.73 -17.46
C PRO A 304 -1.81 -18.34 -16.23
N LEU A 305 -1.46 -17.07 -16.09
CA LEU A 305 -0.78 -16.55 -14.89
C LEU A 305 -1.83 -16.14 -13.85
N ALA A 306 -1.45 -16.15 -12.58
CA ALA A 306 -2.32 -15.62 -11.52
C ALA A 306 -2.55 -14.12 -11.72
N THR A 307 -3.78 -13.67 -11.47
CA THR A 307 -4.14 -12.25 -11.47
C THR A 307 -4.60 -11.83 -10.09
N ALA A 308 -4.71 -10.51 -9.86
CA ALA A 308 -5.16 -9.94 -8.61
C ALA A 308 -6.60 -10.34 -8.21
N GLU A 309 -7.38 -10.90 -9.15
CA GLU A 309 -8.74 -11.39 -8.90
C GLU A 309 -8.78 -12.82 -8.34
N MET A 310 -7.68 -13.56 -8.46
CA MET A 310 -7.62 -15.01 -8.19
C MET A 310 -7.20 -15.35 -6.76
N LEU A 311 -7.28 -14.40 -5.83
CA LEU A 311 -6.84 -14.57 -4.46
C LEU A 311 -7.78 -15.45 -3.63
N HIS A 312 -7.20 -16.38 -2.89
CA HIS A 312 -7.92 -17.22 -1.93
C HIS A 312 -7.20 -17.25 -0.58
N ALA A 313 -7.95 -16.90 0.46
CA ALA A 313 -7.53 -17.04 1.84
C ALA A 313 -7.49 -18.53 2.22
N THR A 314 -6.49 -18.94 2.99
CA THR A 314 -6.46 -20.27 3.59
C THR A 314 -7.41 -20.29 4.79
N GLU A 315 -8.10 -21.42 5.04
CA GLU A 315 -9.16 -21.52 6.06
C GLU A 315 -8.70 -21.13 7.49
N ASN A 316 -7.39 -21.06 7.74
CA ASN A 316 -6.79 -20.80 9.05
C ASN A 316 -6.06 -19.45 9.15
N GLU A 317 -5.93 -18.66 8.07
CA GLU A 317 -5.16 -17.42 8.09
C GLU A 317 -5.97 -16.25 7.52
N SER A 318 -5.77 -15.06 8.09
CA SER A 318 -6.33 -13.81 7.57
C SER A 318 -5.64 -13.31 6.30
N GLU A 319 -4.64 -14.04 5.81
CA GLU A 319 -3.82 -13.70 4.65
C GLU A 319 -4.19 -14.52 3.41
N PHE A 320 -4.24 -13.82 2.28
CA PHE A 320 -4.42 -14.43 0.97
C PHE A 320 -3.09 -15.00 0.51
N ASP A 321 -2.77 -16.23 0.93
CA ASP A 321 -1.47 -16.85 0.64
C ASP A 321 -1.45 -17.58 -0.70
N SER A 322 -2.61 -17.78 -1.33
CA SER A 322 -2.71 -18.58 -2.54
C SER A 322 -3.55 -17.95 -3.63
N SER A 323 -3.16 -18.22 -4.87
CA SER A 323 -3.93 -17.88 -6.06
C SER A 323 -4.50 -19.13 -6.71
N HIS A 324 -5.81 -19.22 -6.88
CA HIS A 324 -6.44 -20.37 -7.54
C HIS A 324 -6.68 -20.06 -9.01
N ILE A 325 -6.08 -20.88 -9.86
CA ILE A 325 -6.11 -20.74 -11.31
C ILE A 325 -6.81 -21.98 -11.87
N PHE A 326 -8.07 -21.84 -12.24
CA PHE A 326 -8.88 -22.93 -12.77
C PHE A 326 -8.56 -23.15 -14.25
N ILE A 327 -8.33 -24.41 -14.62
CA ILE A 327 -8.01 -24.87 -15.98
C ILE A 327 -9.05 -25.89 -16.44
#